data_AF-A0A2W6BAF7-F1
#
_entry.id   AF-A0A2W6BAF7-F1
#
_cell.length_a   1.000
_cell.length_b   1.000
_cell.length_c   1.000
_cell.angle_alpha   90.00
_cell.angle_beta   90.00
_cell.angle_gamma   90.00
#
_symmetry.space_group_name_H-M   'P 1'
#
loop_
_entity.id
_entity.type
_entity.pdbx_description
1 polymer ?
#
loop_
_entity_poly.entity_id
_entity_poly.type
_entity_poly.pdbx_seq_one_letter_code
_entity_poly.pdbx_strand_id
1 'polypeptide(L)'
;MSSNLTNANSEMVRLWWDNARQARALNHYRRVRLLTDLLLEHLERLNMRHARGRELDEVTRDAIQLVLAELPEAWRPGWPPCGTVQEALDQMFELKGEIKRRALPEGLPVGWNWGEDAQP
;
A
#
# COMPACT_ATOMS: atom_id res chain seq x y z
N MET A 1 18.01 -26.20 -35.80
CA MET A 1 18.29 -26.44 -34.37
C MET A 1 18.39 -25.12 -33.57
N SER A 2 17.41 -24.21 -33.70
CA SER A 2 17.40 -22.91 -33.01
C SER A 2 16.45 -22.85 -31.80
N SER A 3 15.60 -23.88 -31.62
CA SER A 3 14.43 -23.86 -30.73
C SER A 3 14.77 -23.81 -29.23
N ASN A 4 15.81 -24.53 -28.79
CA ASN A 4 16.14 -24.63 -27.37
C ASN A 4 16.75 -23.35 -26.78
N LEU A 5 17.59 -22.64 -27.56
CA LEU A 5 18.18 -21.36 -27.13
C LEU A 5 17.13 -20.25 -27.07
N THR A 6 16.21 -20.21 -28.03
CA THR A 6 15.10 -19.23 -28.04
C THR A 6 14.14 -19.45 -26.86
N ASN A 7 13.82 -20.70 -26.53
CA ASN A 7 12.99 -21.03 -25.36
C ASN A 7 13.68 -20.67 -24.04
N ALA A 8 14.96 -21.03 -23.87
CA ALA A 8 15.73 -20.70 -22.66
C ALA A 8 15.88 -19.18 -22.46
N ASN A 9 16.11 -18.42 -23.54
CA ASN A 9 16.18 -16.96 -23.47
C ASN A 9 14.82 -16.34 -23.08
N SER A 10 13.73 -16.85 -23.65
CA SER A 10 12.38 -16.38 -23.31
C SER A 10 12.03 -16.67 -21.86
N GLU A 11 12.43 -17.83 -21.34
CA GLU A 11 12.24 -18.21 -19.94
C GLU A 11 13.08 -17.36 -18.99
N MET A 12 14.35 -17.08 -19.31
CA MET A 12 15.20 -16.19 -18.53
C MET A 12 14.63 -14.76 -18.46
N VAL A 13 14.14 -14.23 -19.59
CA VAL A 13 13.51 -12.90 -19.63
C VAL A 13 12.25 -12.89 -18.76
N ARG A 14 11.41 -13.93 -18.85
CA ARG A 14 10.22 -14.06 -17.98
C ARG A 14 10.58 -14.06 -16.50
N LEU A 15 11.55 -14.89 -16.09
CA LEU A 15 12.01 -14.96 -14.70
C LEU A 15 12.60 -13.64 -14.19
N TRP A 16 13.32 -12.91 -15.05
CA TRP A 16 13.85 -11.60 -14.71
C TRP A 16 12.73 -10.57 -14.51
N TRP A 17 11.73 -10.57 -15.39
CA TRP A 17 10.55 -9.72 -15.26
C TRP A 17 9.75 -10.02 -14.00
N ASP A 18 9.55 -11.30 -13.69
CA ASP A 18 8.85 -11.73 -12.48
C ASP A 18 9.58 -11.28 -11.22
N ASN A 19 10.92 -11.43 -11.18
CA ASN A 19 11.73 -10.93 -10.06
C ASN A 19 11.67 -9.40 -9.91
N ALA A 20 11.77 -8.66 -11.02
CA ALA A 20 11.67 -7.21 -11.00
C ALA A 20 10.29 -6.73 -10.52
N ARG A 21 9.22 -7.41 -10.94
CA ARG A 21 7.85 -7.14 -10.50
C ARG A 21 7.69 -7.40 -9.00
N GLN A 22 8.23 -8.50 -8.49
CA GLN A 22 8.20 -8.83 -7.07
C GLN A 22 8.94 -7.79 -6.23
N ALA A 23 10.13 -7.35 -6.66
CA ALA A 23 10.90 -6.32 -5.95
C ALA A 23 10.14 -4.98 -5.87
N ARG A 24 9.49 -4.55 -6.95
CA ARG A 24 8.63 -3.34 -6.95
C ARG A 24 7.46 -3.50 -5.99
N ALA A 25 6.75 -4.62 -6.05
CA ALA A 25 5.62 -4.90 -5.16
C ALA A 25 6.02 -4.88 -3.69
N LEU A 26 7.19 -5.42 -3.34
CA LEU A 26 7.73 -5.40 -1.99
C LEU A 26 8.08 -3.98 -1.52
N ASN A 27 8.67 -3.16 -2.39
CA ASN A 27 8.98 -1.77 -2.07
C ASN A 27 7.71 -0.94 -1.83
N HIS A 28 6.69 -1.09 -2.67
CA HIS A 28 5.39 -0.43 -2.46
C HIS A 28 4.73 -0.89 -1.16
N TYR A 29 4.73 -2.21 -0.88
CA TYR A 29 4.23 -2.73 0.39
C TYR A 29 4.93 -2.11 1.61
N ARG A 30 6.27 -2.07 1.60
CA ARG A 30 7.06 -1.47 2.68
C ARG A 30 6.74 0.01 2.85
N ARG A 31 6.58 0.73 1.74
CA ARG A 31 6.22 2.15 1.73
C ARG A 31 4.85 2.41 2.33
N VAL A 32 3.81 1.73 1.85
CA VAL A 32 2.45 1.86 2.39
C VAL A 32 2.45 1.55 3.88
N ARG A 33 3.02 0.41 4.29
CA ARG A 33 3.08 0.02 5.70
C ARG A 33 3.74 1.09 6.58
N LEU A 34 4.89 1.62 6.15
CA LEU A 34 5.59 2.68 6.86
C LEU A 34 4.74 3.95 6.98
N LEU A 35 4.14 4.40 5.86
CA LEU A 35 3.32 5.61 5.86
C LEU A 35 2.07 5.44 6.73
N THR A 36 1.43 4.26 6.71
CA THR A 36 0.30 3.94 7.59
C THR A 36 0.71 3.96 9.07
N ASP A 37 1.85 3.37 9.42
CA ASP A 37 2.34 3.37 10.81
C ASP A 37 2.66 4.80 11.30
N LEU A 38 3.32 5.63 10.47
CA LEU A 38 3.61 7.03 10.80
C LEU A 38 2.35 7.88 10.95
N LEU A 39 1.36 7.67 10.07
CA LEU A 39 0.09 8.39 10.13
C LEU A 39 -0.72 7.99 11.37
N LEU A 40 -0.74 6.70 11.73
CA LEU A 40 -1.36 6.23 12.98
C LEU A 40 -0.72 6.91 14.20
N GLU A 41 0.61 6.94 14.29
CA GLU A 41 1.29 7.60 15.41
C GLU A 41 0.95 9.10 15.49
N HIS A 42 0.88 9.78 14.34
CA HIS A 42 0.44 11.17 14.26
C HIS A 42 -1.00 11.35 14.76
N LEU A 43 -1.94 10.57 14.24
CA LEU A 43 -3.35 10.63 14.61
C LEU A 43 -3.57 10.29 16.09
N GLU A 44 -2.87 9.30 16.64
CA GLU A 44 -2.91 8.95 18.06
C GLU A 44 -2.45 10.12 18.94
N ARG A 45 -1.36 10.81 18.55
CA ARG A 45 -0.91 12.03 19.23
C ARG A 45 -1.94 13.14 19.16
N LEU A 46 -2.60 13.34 18.02
CA LEU A 46 -3.67 14.33 17.90
C LEU A 46 -4.88 13.96 18.78
N ASN A 47 -5.23 12.68 18.85
CA ASN A 47 -6.36 12.19 19.66
C ASN A 47 -6.09 12.30 21.17
N MET A 48 -4.84 12.10 21.62
CA MET A 48 -4.47 12.27 23.02
C MET A 48 -4.47 13.74 23.48
N ARG A 49 -4.18 14.68 22.59
CA ARG A 49 -4.06 16.12 22.92
C ARG A 49 -5.38 16.86 22.94
N HIS A 50 -6.42 16.34 22.30
CA HIS A 50 -7.68 17.04 22.08
C HIS A 50 -8.88 16.18 22.48
N ALA A 51 -9.95 16.82 22.91
CA ALA A 51 -11.19 16.12 23.24
C ALA A 51 -11.80 15.44 21.99
N ARG A 52 -12.65 14.43 22.22
CA ARG A 52 -13.36 13.66 21.18
C ARG A 52 -14.06 14.59 20.18
N GLY A 53 -13.98 14.25 18.89
CA GLY A 53 -14.67 14.97 17.82
C GLY A 53 -13.86 16.08 17.16
N ARG A 54 -12.54 16.13 17.35
CA ARG A 54 -11.68 17.06 16.61
C ARG A 54 -11.72 16.78 15.11
N GLU A 55 -11.96 17.83 14.34
CA GLU A 55 -11.88 17.82 12.88
C GLU A 55 -10.43 17.65 12.40
N LEU A 56 -10.27 17.01 11.24
CA LEU A 56 -8.97 16.89 10.57
C LEU A 56 -8.54 18.25 9.99
N ASP A 57 -7.33 18.66 10.35
CA ASP A 57 -6.65 19.77 9.67
C ASP A 57 -6.20 19.33 8.25
N GLU A 58 -5.93 20.33 7.41
CA GLU A 58 -5.55 20.14 6.00
C GLU A 58 -4.30 19.27 5.86
N VAL A 59 -3.28 19.51 6.71
CA VAL A 59 -2.04 18.73 6.73
C VAL A 59 -2.30 17.24 6.97
N THR A 60 -3.21 16.92 7.91
CA THR A 60 -3.55 15.52 8.20
C THR A 60 -4.40 14.91 7.08
N ARG A 61 -5.27 15.69 6.44
CA ARG A 61 -6.02 15.23 5.25
C ARG A 61 -5.07 14.89 4.10
N ASP A 62 -4.09 15.73 3.83
CA ASP A 62 -3.09 15.49 2.80
C ASP A 62 -2.25 14.24 3.10
N ALA A 63 -1.86 14.06 4.37
CA ALA A 63 -1.15 12.85 4.80
C ALA A 63 -1.97 11.57 4.58
N ILE A 64 -3.29 11.61 4.85
CA ILE A 64 -4.21 10.51 4.54
C ILE A 64 -4.24 10.25 3.02
N GLN A 65 -4.39 11.29 2.20
CA GLN A 65 -4.42 11.15 0.74
C GLN A 65 -3.11 10.57 0.20
N LEU A 66 -1.95 10.93 0.77
CA LEU A 66 -0.66 10.34 0.41
C LEU A 66 -0.61 8.84 0.71
N VAL A 67 -1.13 8.40 1.86
CA VAL A 67 -1.21 6.96 2.18
C VAL A 67 -2.13 6.25 1.19
N LEU A 68 -3.31 6.81 0.92
CA LEU A 68 -4.31 6.21 0.04
C LEU A 68 -3.85 6.17 -1.43
N ALA A 69 -3.10 7.16 -1.89
CA ALA A 69 -2.51 7.19 -3.23
C ALA A 69 -1.49 6.06 -3.45
N GLU A 70 -0.81 5.64 -2.38
CA GLU A 70 0.12 4.52 -2.44
C GLU A 70 -0.58 3.16 -2.40
N LEU A 71 -1.91 3.09 -2.22
CA LEU A 71 -2.69 1.84 -2.28
C LEU A 71 -2.93 1.38 -3.72
N PRO A 72 -3.11 0.05 -3.93
CA PRO A 72 -3.44 -0.46 -5.25
C PRO A 72 -4.77 0.15 -5.69
N GLU A 73 -4.93 0.41 -6.98
CA GLU A 73 -6.14 1.07 -7.50
C GLU A 73 -7.44 0.35 -7.11
N ALA A 74 -7.41 -0.98 -7.08
CA ALA A 74 -8.55 -1.80 -6.67
C ALA A 74 -9.00 -1.56 -5.22
N TRP A 75 -8.17 -0.95 -4.37
CA TRP A 75 -8.48 -0.71 -2.96
C TRP A 75 -8.96 0.72 -2.73
N ARG A 76 -8.53 1.69 -3.56
CA ARG A 76 -8.85 3.12 -3.39
C ARG A 76 -10.35 3.41 -3.29
N PRO A 77 -11.25 2.79 -4.08
CA PRO A 77 -12.69 3.07 -4.01
C PRO A 77 -13.38 2.68 -2.69
N GLY A 78 -12.72 1.86 -1.86
CA GLY A 78 -13.29 1.37 -0.60
C GLY A 78 -13.14 2.31 0.59
N TRP A 79 -12.41 3.42 0.44
CA TRP A 79 -12.05 4.30 1.56
C TRP A 79 -12.95 5.55 1.60
N PRO A 80 -13.87 5.66 2.57
CA PRO A 80 -14.75 6.82 2.68
C PRO A 80 -13.98 8.05 3.19
N PRO A 81 -14.40 9.28 2.83
CA PRO A 81 -13.80 10.49 3.37
C PRO A 81 -13.92 10.53 4.89
N CYS A 82 -12.85 10.96 5.57
CA CYS A 82 -12.83 11.17 7.02
C CYS A 82 -13.10 12.65 7.34
N GLY A 83 -13.96 12.95 8.31
CA GLY A 83 -14.17 14.30 8.83
C GLY A 83 -13.39 14.57 10.13
N THR A 84 -13.24 13.53 10.95
CA THR A 84 -12.64 13.64 12.29
C THR A 84 -11.39 12.78 12.47
N VAL A 85 -10.59 13.12 13.48
CA VAL A 85 -9.40 12.34 13.87
C VAL A 85 -9.76 10.89 14.25
N GLN A 86 -10.91 10.68 14.91
CA GLN A 86 -11.34 9.33 15.32
C GLN A 86 -11.70 8.48 14.11
N GLU A 87 -12.46 9.02 13.16
CA GLU A 87 -12.79 8.32 11.91
C GLU A 87 -11.53 7.96 11.12
N ALA A 88 -10.56 8.88 11.06
CA ALA A 88 -9.28 8.61 10.42
C ALA A 88 -8.48 7.51 11.14
N LEU A 89 -8.47 7.48 12.47
CA LEU A 89 -7.84 6.40 13.25
C LEU A 89 -8.48 5.05 12.94
N ASP A 90 -9.81 4.98 13.02
CA ASP A 90 -10.56 3.74 12.79
C ASP A 90 -10.27 3.19 11.40
N GLN A 91 -10.29 4.06 10.38
CA GLN A 91 -9.93 3.69 9.01
C GLN A 91 -8.48 3.23 8.88
N MET A 92 -7.51 3.95 9.46
CA MET A 92 -6.10 3.56 9.35
C MET A 92 -5.79 2.25 10.10
N PHE A 93 -6.50 1.94 11.19
CA PHE A 93 -6.42 0.63 11.83
C PHE A 93 -6.99 -0.49 10.95
N GLU A 94 -8.13 -0.25 10.30
CA GLU A 94 -8.69 -1.19 9.32
C GLU A 94 -7.71 -1.42 8.16
N LEU A 95 -7.09 -0.34 7.65
CA LEU A 95 -6.10 -0.41 6.57
C LEU A 95 -4.90 -1.27 6.97
N LYS A 96 -4.36 -1.03 8.18
CA LYS A 96 -3.26 -1.82 8.74
C LYS A 96 -3.62 -3.30 8.85
N GLY A 97 -4.85 -3.61 9.26
CA GLY A 97 -5.38 -4.97 9.29
C GLY A 97 -5.42 -5.59 7.90
N GLU A 98 -5.91 -4.86 6.90
CA GLU A 98 -6.03 -5.34 5.52
C GLU A 98 -4.67 -5.56 4.84
N ILE A 99 -3.73 -4.62 5.04
CA ILE A 99 -2.34 -4.76 4.61
C ILE A 99 -1.74 -6.06 5.16
N LYS A 100 -1.96 -6.34 6.45
CA LYS A 100 -1.47 -7.56 7.10
C LYS A 100 -2.15 -8.82 6.57
N ARG A 101 -3.48 -8.81 6.37
CA ARG A 101 -4.23 -9.98 5.87
C ARG A 101 -3.75 -10.45 4.50
N ARG A 102 -3.33 -9.52 3.65
CA ARG A 102 -2.93 -9.81 2.27
C ARG A 102 -1.42 -9.94 2.07
N ALA A 103 -0.63 -9.74 3.12
CA ALA A 103 0.78 -10.10 3.13
C ALA A 103 0.95 -11.60 3.47
N LEU A 104 1.87 -12.28 2.79
CA LEU A 104 2.32 -13.63 3.12
C LEU A 104 2.99 -13.66 4.50
N PRO A 105 3.12 -14.86 5.11
CA PRO A 105 3.96 -15.07 6.29
C PRO A 105 5.39 -14.54 6.12
N GLU A 106 5.93 -14.55 4.90
CA GLU A 106 7.28 -14.07 4.58
C GLU A 106 7.34 -12.55 4.30
N GLY A 107 6.23 -11.83 4.47
CA GLY A 107 6.13 -10.39 4.19
C GLY A 107 6.01 -10.04 2.70
N LEU A 108 5.83 -11.04 1.84
CA LEU A 108 5.57 -10.87 0.41
C LEU A 108 4.08 -10.67 0.15
N PRO A 109 3.64 -9.64 -0.58
CA PRO A 109 2.22 -9.46 -0.85
C PRO A 109 1.62 -10.58 -1.75
N VAL A 110 0.59 -11.31 -1.29
CA VAL A 110 -0.16 -12.24 -2.16
C VAL A 110 -1.12 -11.46 -3.03
N GLY A 111 -0.97 -11.53 -4.35
CA GLY A 111 -1.97 -11.00 -5.27
C GLY A 111 -2.14 -9.48 -5.24
N TRP A 112 -1.13 -8.73 -4.79
CA TRP A 112 -1.13 -7.27 -4.93
C TRP A 112 -0.82 -6.93 -6.38
N ASN A 113 -1.88 -6.78 -7.18
CA ASN A 113 -1.75 -6.26 -8.53
C ASN A 113 -1.67 -4.73 -8.45
N TRP A 114 -0.45 -4.23 -8.26
CA TRP A 114 -0.11 -2.81 -8.19
C TRP A 114 -0.30 -2.03 -9.51
N GLY A 115 -1.15 -2.53 -10.41
CA GLY A 115 -1.20 -2.11 -11.79
C GLY A 115 -0.11 -2.76 -12.61
N GLU A 116 -0.46 -3.20 -13.81
CA GLU A 116 0.46 -3.62 -14.87
C GLU A 116 1.14 -2.42 -15.55
N ASP A 117 1.40 -1.33 -14.81
CA ASP A 117 1.92 -0.10 -15.37
C ASP A 117 3.45 -0.10 -15.38
N ALA A 118 3.98 -0.78 -16.41
CA ALA A 118 5.08 -0.30 -17.24
C ALA A 118 5.30 -1.31 -18.37
N GLN A 119 4.36 -1.45 -19.30
CA GLN A 119 4.70 -1.82 -20.66
C GLN A 119 4.87 -0.53 -21.48
N PRO A 120 6.03 -0.32 -22.13
CA PRO A 120 6.17 0.71 -23.16
C PRO A 120 5.39 0.34 -24.43
#